data_AF-A0A9E2D6F7-F1
#
_entry.id   AF-A0A9E2D6F7-F1
#
_cell.length_a   1.000
_cell.length_b   1.000
_cell.length_c   1.000
_cell.angle_alpha   90.00
_cell.angle_beta   90.00
_cell.angle_gamma   90.00
#
_symmetry.space_group_name_H-M   'P 1'
#
loop_
_entity.id
_entity.type
_entity.pdbx_description
1 polymer ?
#
loop_
_entity_poly.entity_id
_entity_poly.type
_entity_poly.pdbx_seq_one_letter_code
_entity_poly.pdbx_strand_id
1 'polypeptide(L)'
;MTLTLLCGTALSLMMIVSAFTSWVILMRGKFRTSFIMPQHEGDPSSKGKKWFIVQSLALFLAGGMVILRTIQIMDGHRDNVMENLFYAISGFLLVRVVGEFKVMGLFRTVKDTEFARIDHRVLTPMAYIMFLLSLVLL
;
A
#
# COMPACT_ATOMS: atom_id res chain seq x y z
N MET A 1 -7.66 4.79 -23.69
CA MET A 1 -6.83 3.58 -23.80
C MET A 1 -5.39 3.81 -23.39
N THR A 2 -4.66 4.80 -23.92
CA THR A 2 -3.25 5.04 -23.56
C THR A 2 -3.05 5.53 -22.12
N LEU A 3 -3.90 6.44 -21.64
CA LEU A 3 -3.82 6.97 -20.27
C LEU A 3 -4.08 5.90 -19.20
N THR A 4 -5.12 5.08 -19.37
CA THR A 4 -5.47 4.00 -18.44
C THR A 4 -4.38 2.93 -18.37
N LEU A 5 -3.74 2.64 -19.50
CA LEU A 5 -2.63 1.68 -19.60
C LEU A 5 -1.37 2.21 -18.89
N LEU A 6 -1.03 3.48 -19.11
CA LEU A 6 0.06 4.15 -18.40
C LEU A 6 -0.17 4.21 -16.88
N CYS A 7 -1.38 4.59 -16.45
CA CYS A 7 -1.73 4.64 -15.03
C CYS A 7 -1.74 3.24 -14.38
N GLY A 8 -2.30 2.22 -15.07
CA GLY A 8 -2.34 0.85 -14.59
C GLY A 8 -0.96 0.22 -14.45
N THR A 9 -0.10 0.39 -15.45
CA THR A 9 1.29 -0.10 -15.42
C THR A 9 2.15 0.63 -14.40
N ALA A 10 1.99 1.95 -14.26
CA ALA A 10 2.68 2.73 -13.23
C ALA A 10 2.26 2.28 -11.81
N LEU A 11 0.96 2.08 -11.57
CA LEU A 11 0.45 1.65 -10.28
C LEU A 11 0.91 0.24 -9.91
N SER A 12 0.89 -0.71 -10.85
CA SER A 12 1.36 -2.07 -10.61
C SER A 12 2.88 -2.09 -10.33
N LEU A 13 3.68 -1.34 -11.07
CA LEU A 13 5.11 -1.18 -10.81
C LEU A 13 5.37 -0.60 -9.42
N MET A 14 4.65 0.46 -9.03
CA MET A 14 4.77 1.04 -7.68
C MET A 14 4.41 0.03 -6.57
N MET A 15 3.35 -0.76 -6.75
CA MET A 15 2.97 -1.82 -5.80
C MET A 15 4.05 -2.89 -5.67
N ILE A 16 4.56 -3.38 -6.80
CA ILE A 16 5.57 -4.43 -6.86
C ILE A 16 6.89 -3.93 -6.26
N VAL A 17 7.36 -2.73 -6.64
CA VAL A 17 8.58 -2.14 -6.08
C VAL A 17 8.45 -1.94 -4.56
N SER A 18 7.28 -1.53 -4.08
CA SER A 18 7.01 -1.38 -2.64
C SER A 18 7.03 -2.74 -1.92
N ALA A 19 6.48 -3.79 -2.52
CA ALA A 19 6.52 -5.16 -1.99
C ALA A 19 7.96 -5.71 -1.95
N PHE A 20 8.74 -5.51 -3.02
CA PHE A 20 10.14 -5.92 -3.08
C PHE A 20 11.02 -5.15 -2.10
N THR A 21 10.84 -3.83 -1.99
CA THR A 21 11.56 -3.01 -1.01
C THR A 21 11.29 -3.51 0.41
N SER A 22 10.04 -3.87 0.70
CA SER A 22 9.66 -4.49 1.97
C SER A 22 10.38 -5.81 2.20
N TRP A 23 10.44 -6.69 1.20
CA TRP A 23 11.11 -7.98 1.29
C TRP A 23 12.65 -7.87 1.43
N VAL A 24 13.29 -6.95 0.70
CA VAL A 24 14.74 -6.69 0.77
C VAL A 24 15.10 -6.13 2.14
N ILE A 25 14.28 -5.24 2.69
CA ILE A 25 14.43 -4.79 4.06
C ILE A 25 14.32 -6.00 4.99
N LEU A 26 13.32 -6.88 4.80
CA LEU A 26 13.11 -8.16 5.54
C LEU A 26 14.36 -9.05 5.64
N MET A 27 15.01 -9.29 4.50
CA MET A 27 16.17 -10.18 4.41
C MET A 27 17.46 -9.57 4.99
N ARG A 28 17.56 -8.24 5.12
CA ARG A 28 18.77 -7.55 5.58
C ARG A 28 19.08 -7.69 7.09
N GLY A 29 18.22 -8.33 7.87
CA GLY A 29 18.47 -8.70 9.28
C GLY A 29 18.59 -7.54 10.29
N LYS A 30 18.86 -6.30 9.86
CA LYS A 30 18.89 -5.07 10.68
C LYS A 30 17.48 -4.51 10.94
N PHE A 31 16.57 -5.34 11.46
CA PHE A 31 15.21 -4.90 11.79
C PHE A 31 15.16 -4.10 13.08
N ARG A 32 14.95 -2.79 12.96
CA ARG A 32 14.38 -2.00 14.05
C ARG A 32 12.87 -1.93 13.84
N THR A 33 12.10 -2.65 14.67
CA THR A 33 10.62 -2.61 14.64
C THR A 33 10.04 -1.22 14.89
N SER A 34 10.87 -0.28 15.39
CA SER A 34 10.57 1.14 15.49
C SER A 34 10.34 1.84 14.14
N PHE A 35 10.54 1.17 13.00
CA PHE A 35 10.35 1.72 11.65
C PHE A 35 9.03 1.33 10.99
N ILE A 36 8.22 0.44 11.60
CA ILE A 36 7.12 -0.23 10.87
C ILE A 36 5.78 -0.21 11.61
N MET A 37 5.77 -0.03 12.93
CA MET A 37 4.52 0.04 13.71
C MET A 37 4.55 1.12 14.77
N PRO A 38 3.36 1.62 15.18
CA PRO A 38 3.20 2.40 16.39
C PRO A 38 3.73 1.56 17.55
N GLN A 39 4.81 1.99 18.22
CA GLN A 39 5.20 1.36 19.46
C GLN A 39 4.20 1.75 20.55
N HIS A 40 3.20 0.89 20.77
CA HIS A 40 2.44 0.90 22.01
C HIS A 40 3.29 0.13 23.05
N GLU A 41 3.46 0.70 24.25
CA GLU A 41 4.19 0.05 25.34
C GLU A 41 3.64 -1.36 25.57
N GLY A 42 4.47 -2.39 25.35
CA GLY A 42 4.13 -3.80 25.59
C GLY A 42 3.91 -4.69 24.36
N ASP A 43 3.90 -4.17 23.12
CA ASP A 43 3.62 -5.02 21.95
C ASP A 43 4.88 -5.81 21.48
N PRO A 44 4.80 -7.14 21.30
CA PRO A 44 5.97 -7.94 20.94
C PRO A 44 6.45 -7.64 19.52
N SER A 45 7.76 -7.43 19.39
CA SER A 45 8.48 -7.20 18.11
C SER A 45 8.17 -8.24 17.00
N SER A 46 7.75 -9.45 17.36
CA SER A 46 7.36 -10.49 16.39
C SER A 46 6.04 -10.18 15.65
N LYS A 47 5.13 -9.42 16.27
CA LYS A 47 3.84 -9.04 15.71
C LYS A 47 4.01 -8.08 14.53
N GLY A 48 4.89 -7.09 14.67
CA GLY A 48 5.23 -6.16 13.59
C GLY A 48 5.82 -6.84 12.35
N LYS A 49 6.66 -7.88 12.54
CA LYS A 49 7.20 -8.66 11.42
C LYS A 49 6.11 -9.41 10.65
N LYS A 50 5.15 -10.03 11.36
CA LYS A 50 4.04 -10.78 10.72
C LYS A 50 3.15 -9.85 9.89
N TRP A 51 2.74 -8.71 10.45
CA TRP A 51 1.92 -7.73 9.74
C TRP A 51 2.61 -7.16 8.51
N PHE A 52 3.93 -6.94 8.58
CA PHE A 52 4.69 -6.46 7.44
C PHE A 52 4.77 -7.47 6.30
N ILE A 53 4.93 -8.76 6.61
CA ILE A 53 4.89 -9.84 5.60
C ILE A 53 3.51 -9.90 4.96
N VAL A 54 2.45 -9.92 5.76
CA VAL A 54 1.06 -9.93 5.27
C VAL A 54 0.80 -8.73 4.35
N GLN A 55 1.24 -7.55 4.76
CA GLN A 55 1.11 -6.33 3.96
C GLN A 55 1.88 -6.42 2.64
N SER A 56 3.13 -6.91 2.64
CA SER A 56 3.93 -7.05 1.42
C SER A 56 3.30 -8.03 0.43
N LEU A 57 2.74 -9.14 0.93
CA LEU A 57 2.03 -10.12 0.13
C LEU A 57 0.73 -9.55 -0.44
N ALA A 58 -0.02 -8.79 0.37
CA ALA A 58 -1.23 -8.11 -0.09
C ALA A 58 -0.93 -7.09 -1.20
N LEU A 59 0.14 -6.29 -1.08
CA LEU A 59 0.54 -5.36 -2.15
C LEU A 59 0.97 -6.09 -3.42
N PHE A 60 1.67 -7.22 -3.29
CA PHE A 60 2.07 -8.02 -4.44
C PHE A 60 0.87 -8.57 -5.20
N LEU A 61 -0.09 -9.16 -4.48
CA LEU A 61 -1.34 -9.66 -5.07
C LEU A 61 -2.17 -8.54 -5.71
N ALA A 62 -2.29 -7.39 -5.03
CA ALA A 62 -2.97 -6.21 -5.55
C ALA A 62 -2.31 -5.69 -6.84
N GLY A 63 -0.98 -5.67 -6.91
CA GLY A 63 -0.24 -5.27 -8.12
C GLY A 63 -0.55 -6.18 -9.32
N GLY A 64 -0.65 -7.49 -9.08
CA GLY A 64 -1.07 -8.45 -10.12
C GLY A 64 -2.53 -8.24 -10.57
N MET A 65 -3.44 -8.01 -9.62
CA MET A 65 -4.85 -7.72 -9.92
C MET A 65 -5.03 -6.46 -10.77
N VAL A 66 -4.18 -5.44 -10.55
CA VAL A 66 -4.22 -4.20 -11.33
C VAL A 66 -3.89 -4.41 -12.80
N ILE A 67 -2.92 -5.28 -13.08
CA ILE A 67 -2.56 -5.63 -14.46
C ILE A 67 -3.73 -6.33 -15.14
N LEU A 68 -4.36 -7.29 -14.46
CA LEU A 68 -5.53 -8.00 -14.99
C LEU A 68 -6.68 -7.05 -15.31
N ARG A 69 -7.00 -6.11 -14.41
CA ARG A 69 -8.02 -5.08 -14.68
C ARG A 69 -7.65 -4.18 -15.85
N THR A 70 -6.38 -3.81 -15.98
CA THR A 70 -5.90 -2.96 -17.08
C THR A 70 -6.11 -3.67 -18.43
N ILE A 71 -5.77 -4.96 -18.52
CA ILE A 71 -6.01 -5.78 -19.72
C ILE A 71 -7.51 -5.89 -20.02
N GLN A 72 -8.32 -6.11 -18.98
CA GLN A 72 -9.76 -6.26 -19.12
C GLN A 72 -10.44 -5.00 -19.69
N ILE A 73 -10.04 -3.81 -19.19
CA ILE A 73 -10.51 -2.52 -19.70
C ILE A 73 -10.09 -2.32 -21.17
N MET A 74 -8.92 -2.83 -21.57
CA MET A 74 -8.46 -2.76 -22.96
C MET A 74 -9.29 -3.64 -23.90
N ASP A 75 -9.68 -4.83 -23.44
CA ASP A 75 -10.53 -5.76 -24.19
C ASP A 75 -12.01 -5.35 -24.21
N GLY A 76 -12.35 -4.21 -23.61
CA GLY A 76 -13.72 -3.68 -23.56
C GLY A 76 -14.68 -4.52 -22.72
N HIS A 77 -14.17 -5.50 -21.96
CA HIS A 77 -14.96 -6.37 -21.11
C HIS A 77 -15.12 -5.73 -19.73
N ARG A 78 -16.35 -5.69 -19.22
CA ARG A 78 -16.66 -5.06 -17.92
C ARG A 78 -17.26 -6.12 -17.00
N ASP A 79 -16.42 -6.73 -16.17
CA ASP A 79 -16.88 -7.63 -15.12
C ASP A 79 -17.12 -6.85 -13.84
N ASN A 80 -18.33 -6.99 -13.30
CA ASN A 80 -18.69 -6.42 -12.00
C ASN A 80 -17.82 -6.96 -10.85
N VAL A 81 -17.33 -8.19 -10.97
CA VAL A 81 -16.48 -8.81 -9.93
C VAL A 81 -15.15 -8.09 -9.81
N MET A 82 -14.49 -7.81 -10.94
CA MET A 82 -13.20 -7.11 -10.96
C MET A 82 -13.34 -5.65 -10.55
N GLU A 83 -14.44 -5.01 -10.90
CA GLU A 83 -14.77 -3.65 -10.47
C GLU A 83 -14.93 -3.58 -8.94
N ASN A 84 -15.68 -4.50 -8.35
CA ASN A 84 -15.89 -4.54 -6.89
C ASN A 84 -14.59 -4.84 -6.13
N LEU A 85 -13.73 -5.69 -6.70
CA LEU A 85 -12.40 -5.97 -6.14
C LEU A 85 -11.51 -4.71 -6.16
N PHE A 86 -11.59 -3.91 -7.22
CA PHE A 86 -10.87 -2.64 -7.33
C PHE A 86 -11.37 -1.59 -6.34
N TYR A 87 -12.68 -1.50 -6.13
CA TYR A 87 -13.26 -0.69 -5.05
C TYR A 87 -12.70 -1.11 -3.69
N ALA A 88 -12.55 -2.41 -3.41
CA ALA A 88 -11.96 -2.89 -2.17
C ALA A 88 -10.47 -2.49 -2.02
N ILE A 89 -9.67 -2.60 -3.08
CA ILE A 89 -8.26 -2.18 -3.08
C ILE A 89 -8.13 -0.67 -2.86
N SER A 90 -8.94 0.11 -3.58
CA SER A 90 -8.99 1.58 -3.47
C SER A 90 -9.41 2.01 -2.06
N GLY A 91 -10.45 1.37 -1.51
CA GLY A 91 -10.89 1.58 -0.13
C GLY A 91 -9.81 1.25 0.89
N PHE A 92 -9.08 0.13 0.71
CA PHE A 92 -7.97 -0.23 1.59
C PHE A 92 -6.81 0.79 1.55
N LEU A 93 -6.47 1.29 0.36
CA LEU A 93 -5.48 2.36 0.20
C LEU A 93 -5.96 3.67 0.86
N LEU A 94 -7.24 4.01 0.74
CA LEU A 94 -7.83 5.18 1.39
C LEU A 94 -7.81 5.05 2.92
N VAL A 95 -8.22 3.90 3.47
CA VAL A 95 -8.14 3.62 4.90
C VAL A 95 -6.70 3.76 5.40
N ARG A 96 -5.72 3.38 4.58
CA ARG A 96 -4.29 3.53 4.91
C ARG A 96 -3.81 4.98 4.86
N VAL A 97 -4.30 5.78 3.91
CA VAL A 97 -4.01 7.22 3.78
C VAL A 97 -4.59 7.99 4.97
N VAL A 98 -5.83 7.69 5.33
CA VAL A 98 -6.49 8.26 6.52
C VAL A 98 -5.74 7.79 7.76
N GLY A 99 -5.36 6.51 7.79
CA GLY A 99 -4.56 5.89 8.83
C GLY A 99 -5.24 5.89 10.20
N GLU A 100 -4.50 5.45 11.21
CA GLU A 100 -4.92 5.59 12.59
C GLU A 100 -4.55 7.01 13.06
N PHE A 101 -5.55 7.91 13.18
CA PHE A 101 -5.45 9.34 13.58
C PHE A 101 -4.48 9.65 14.74
N LYS A 102 -4.11 8.65 15.53
CA LYS A 102 -3.14 8.79 16.61
C LYS A 102 -1.69 8.65 16.13
N VAL A 103 -1.36 7.68 15.26
CA VAL A 103 0.05 7.31 14.96
C VAL A 103 0.38 7.11 13.47
N MET A 104 -0.61 6.92 12.58
CA MET A 104 -0.42 6.73 11.14
C MET A 104 -1.35 7.64 10.32
N GLY A 105 -0.96 7.95 9.09
CA GLY A 105 -1.80 8.67 8.14
C GLY A 105 -1.75 10.20 8.24
N LEU A 106 -2.52 10.86 7.37
CA LEU A 106 -2.52 12.32 7.19
C LEU A 106 -2.85 13.09 8.48
N PHE A 107 -3.68 12.52 9.34
CA PHE A 107 -4.22 13.18 10.53
C PHE A 107 -3.54 12.74 11.83
N ARG A 108 -2.33 12.20 11.78
CA ARG A 108 -1.62 11.71 12.97
C ARG A 108 -1.39 12.80 14.04
N THR A 109 -1.64 12.45 15.29
CA THR A 109 -1.39 13.31 16.46
C THR A 109 0.03 13.14 17.00
N VAL A 110 0.58 11.92 16.99
CA VAL A 110 1.93 11.60 17.50
C VAL A 110 2.98 11.77 16.40
N LYS A 111 3.95 12.67 16.64
CA LYS A 111 4.99 13.03 15.65
C LYS A 111 6.41 12.60 16.04
N ASP A 112 6.64 12.25 17.30
CA ASP A 112 7.99 12.06 17.87
C ASP A 112 8.57 10.64 17.75
N THR A 113 7.86 9.69 17.14
CA THR A 113 8.43 8.36 16.89
C THR A 113 9.13 8.32 15.53
N GLU A 114 10.27 7.62 15.47
CA GLU A 114 11.01 7.35 14.22
C GLU A 114 10.09 6.74 13.15
N PHE A 115 9.17 5.86 13.58
CA PHE A 115 8.12 5.28 12.73
C PHE A 115 7.26 6.37 12.07
N ALA A 116 6.66 7.24 12.88
CA ALA A 116 5.69 8.19 12.39
C ALA A 116 6.37 9.24 11.48
N ARG A 117 7.64 9.58 11.74
CA ARG A 117 8.43 10.48 10.88
C ARG A 117 8.60 9.91 9.46
N ILE A 118 8.83 8.61 9.34
CA ILE A 118 9.04 7.93 8.05
C ILE A 118 7.71 7.66 7.35
N ASP A 119 6.70 7.26 8.12
CA ASP A 119 5.36 7.03 7.61
C ASP A 119 4.82 8.29 6.91
N HIS A 120 4.99 9.46 7.52
CA HIS A 120 4.54 10.73 6.95
C HIS A 120 5.35 11.21 5.73
N ARG A 121 6.67 10.98 5.70
CA ARG A 121 7.49 11.46 4.57
C ARG A 121 7.41 10.58 3.34
N VAL A 122 7.18 9.28 3.51
CA VAL A 122 7.35 8.31 2.42
C VAL A 122 6.12 7.44 2.24
N LEU A 123 5.65 6.75 3.29
CA LEU A 123 4.59 5.74 3.16
C LEU A 123 3.21 6.35 2.88
N THR A 124 2.80 7.37 3.64
CA THR A 124 1.51 8.05 3.49
C THR A 124 1.40 8.79 2.14
N PRO A 125 2.40 9.58 1.71
CA PRO A 125 2.36 10.21 0.39
C PRO A 125 2.32 9.20 -0.75
N MET A 126 3.08 8.10 -0.65
CA MET A 126 3.03 7.04 -1.67
C MET A 126 1.67 6.35 -1.72
N ALA A 127 1.09 6.00 -0.57
CA ALA A 127 -0.24 5.40 -0.52
C ALA A 127 -1.32 6.33 -1.11
N TYR A 128 -1.19 7.64 -0.89
CA TYR A 128 -2.11 8.64 -1.45
C TYR A 128 -1.98 8.73 -2.97
N ILE A 129 -0.76 8.78 -3.50
CA ILE A 129 -0.52 8.76 -4.95
C ILE A 129 -1.11 7.48 -5.56
N MET A 130 -0.88 6.33 -4.95
CA MET A 130 -1.42 5.05 -5.42
C MET A 130 -2.96 5.03 -5.37
N PHE A 131 -3.57 5.60 -4.33
CA PHE A 131 -5.02 5.75 -4.27
C PHE A 131 -5.54 6.60 -5.43
N LEU A 132 -4.95 7.77 -5.69
CA LEU A 132 -5.35 8.64 -6.80
C LEU A 132 -5.21 7.94 -8.16
N LEU A 133 -4.12 7.20 -8.38
CA LEU A 133 -3.97 6.40 -9.61
C LEU A 133 -5.03 5.30 -9.71
N SER A 134 -5.40 4.66 -8.59
CA SER A 134 -6.43 3.61 -8.60
C SER A 134 -7.82 4.13 -8.96
N LEU A 135 -8.14 5.39 -8.65
CA LEU A 135 -9.41 6.02 -9.06
C LEU A 135 -9.53 6.19 -10.57
N VAL A 136 -8.41 6.30 -11.30
CA VAL A 136 -8.40 6.40 -12.77
C VAL A 136 -8.71 5.05 -13.43
N LEU A 137 -8.52 3.94 -12.71
CA LEU A 137 -8.74 2.56 -13.16
C LEU A 137 -10.14 2.01 -12.79
N LEU A 138 -10.93 2.84 -12.11
CA LEU A 138 -12.26 2.56 -11.61
C LEU A 138 -13.31 2.96 -12.66
#